data_AF-X1CMA8-F1
#
_entry.id   AF-X1CMA8-F1
#
_cell.length_a   1.000
_cell.length_b   1.000
_cell.length_c   1.000
_cell.angle_alpha   90.00
_cell.angle_beta   90.00
_cell.angle_gamma   90.00
#
_symmetry.space_group_name_H-M   'P 1'
#
loop_
_entity.id
_entity.type
_entity.pdbx_description
1 polymer ?
#
loop_
_entity_poly.entity_id
_entity_poly.type
_entity_poly.pdbx_seq_one_letter_code
_entity_poly.pdbx_strand_id
1 'polypeptide(L)'
;MINTFTRHFHLNLHYVEAEERFLSKLAGISDPERKRKIIGEEFIGVFGEEARKMGKVEFLAQGTLYPDVIESRSAKGGPSATIKSHHNVGGLPSDLHFKLLEPLKDLFKDEVRILAKQLGLPEKILNRQPFPGPGLAVRIMGEVTRPRLQILREADIIVAA
;
A
#
# COMPACT_ATOMS: atom_id res chain seq x y z
N MET A 1 -10.81 -11.31 -2.63
CA MET A 1 -9.54 -10.94 -1.97
C MET A 1 -9.58 -11.35 -0.50
N ILE A 2 -10.53 -10.85 0.31
CA ILE A 2 -10.72 -11.26 1.72
C ILE A 2 -10.77 -12.78 1.87
N ASN A 3 -11.64 -13.46 1.13
CA ASN A 3 -11.76 -14.93 1.18
C ASN A 3 -10.45 -15.68 0.87
N THR A 4 -9.56 -15.13 0.03
CA THR A 4 -8.27 -15.77 -0.25
C THR A 4 -7.40 -15.77 0.99
N PHE A 5 -7.32 -14.65 1.71
CA PHE A 5 -6.49 -14.57 2.91
C PHE A 5 -7.13 -15.26 4.11
N THR A 6 -8.45 -15.18 4.30
CA THR A 6 -9.12 -15.77 5.47
C THR A 6 -9.50 -17.24 5.32
N ARG A 7 -9.95 -17.68 4.13
CA ARG A 7 -10.43 -19.06 3.93
C ARG A 7 -9.39 -19.99 3.35
N HIS A 8 -8.50 -19.50 2.49
CA HIS A 8 -7.49 -20.34 1.85
C HIS A 8 -6.17 -20.35 2.65
N PHE A 9 -5.73 -19.18 3.13
CA PHE A 9 -4.50 -19.07 3.95
C PHE A 9 -4.74 -19.02 5.45
N HIS A 10 -5.99 -18.96 5.91
CA HIS A 10 -6.35 -18.91 7.33
C HIS A 10 -5.61 -17.81 8.12
N LEU A 11 -5.31 -16.68 7.46
CA LEU A 11 -4.64 -15.55 8.11
C LEU A 11 -5.61 -14.83 9.05
N ASN A 12 -5.06 -14.35 10.18
CA ASN A 12 -5.74 -13.40 11.04
C ASN A 12 -5.83 -12.03 10.33
N LEU A 13 -6.93 -11.82 9.61
CA LEU A 13 -7.17 -10.62 8.82
C LEU A 13 -8.07 -9.65 9.56
N HIS A 14 -7.53 -8.48 9.89
CA HIS A 14 -8.31 -7.34 10.40
C HIS A 14 -8.69 -6.41 9.24
N TYR A 15 -9.98 -6.28 8.96
CA TYR A 15 -10.50 -5.42 7.90
C TYR A 15 -11.04 -4.11 8.49
N VAL A 16 -10.67 -2.98 7.88
CA VAL A 16 -10.98 -1.64 8.38
C VAL A 16 -11.73 -0.85 7.31
N GLU A 17 -12.95 -0.43 7.62
CA GLU A 17 -13.74 0.44 6.77
C GLU A 17 -13.36 1.91 7.05
N ALA A 18 -12.57 2.50 6.16
CA ALA A 18 -12.12 3.89 6.29
C ALA A 18 -12.59 4.80 5.14
N GLU A 19 -13.53 4.34 4.29
CA GLU A 19 -13.93 5.06 3.07
C GLU A 19 -14.34 6.52 3.33
N GLU A 20 -15.23 6.76 4.31
CA GLU A 20 -15.66 8.12 4.67
C GLU A 20 -14.50 9.00 5.16
N ARG A 21 -13.55 8.41 5.91
CA ARG A 21 -12.38 9.14 6.43
C ARG A 21 -11.49 9.62 5.28
N PHE A 22 -11.21 8.75 4.31
CA PHE A 22 -10.44 9.13 3.13
C PHE A 22 -11.18 10.16 2.27
N LEU A 23 -12.48 9.97 2.02
CA LEU A 23 -13.26 10.88 1.18
C LEU A 23 -13.42 12.26 1.80
N SER A 24 -13.69 12.35 3.10
CA SER A 24 -13.79 13.63 3.79
C SER A 24 -12.49 14.43 3.74
N LYS A 25 -11.33 13.77 3.88
CA LYS A 25 -10.01 14.43 3.77
C LYS A 25 -9.62 14.83 2.35
N LEU A 26 -10.20 14.18 1.34
CA LEU A 26 -9.97 14.48 -0.08
C LEU A 26 -10.97 15.52 -0.64
N ALA A 27 -11.96 15.94 0.15
CA ALA A 27 -12.96 16.93 -0.26
C ALA A 27 -12.29 18.25 -0.68
N GLY A 28 -12.66 18.74 -1.86
CA GLY A 28 -12.10 19.95 -2.48
C GLY A 28 -10.64 19.83 -2.96
N ILE A 29 -9.99 18.66 -2.84
CA ILE A 29 -8.59 18.50 -3.22
C ILE A 29 -8.47 18.04 -4.68
N SER A 30 -7.89 18.89 -5.53
CA SER A 30 -7.65 18.61 -6.94
C SER A 30 -6.19 18.25 -7.25
N ASP A 31 -5.24 18.87 -6.56
CA ASP A 31 -3.79 18.69 -6.79
C ASP A 31 -3.34 17.25 -6.52
N PRO A 32 -2.68 16.57 -7.49
CA PRO A 32 -2.34 15.16 -7.37
C PRO A 32 -1.34 14.86 -6.25
N GLU A 33 -0.32 15.71 -6.04
CA GLU A 33 0.68 15.49 -5.01
C GLU A 33 0.09 15.69 -3.61
N ARG A 34 -0.81 16.66 -3.45
CA ARG A 34 -1.58 16.86 -2.22
C ARG A 34 -2.49 15.67 -1.92
N LYS A 35 -3.15 15.08 -2.92
CA LYS A 35 -3.92 13.83 -2.73
C LYS A 35 -3.02 12.70 -2.24
N ARG A 36 -1.85 12.51 -2.86
CA ARG A 36 -0.88 11.47 -2.45
C ARG A 36 -0.49 11.63 -0.99
N LYS A 37 -0.12 12.85 -0.59
CA LYS A 37 0.29 13.17 0.78
C LYS A 37 -0.84 12.89 1.78
N ILE A 38 -2.05 13.39 1.52
CA ILE A 38 -3.22 13.19 2.39
C ILE A 38 -3.53 11.69 2.55
N ILE A 39 -3.51 10.93 1.45
CA ILE A 39 -3.79 9.49 1.49
C ILE A 39 -2.71 8.75 2.28
N GLY A 40 -1.43 9.09 2.08
CA GLY A 40 -0.33 8.51 2.84
C GLY A 40 -0.46 8.78 4.34
N GLU A 41 -0.70 10.04 4.71
CA GLU A 41 -0.90 10.45 6.12
C GLU A 41 -2.11 9.75 6.75
N GLU A 42 -3.25 9.69 6.05
CA GLU A 42 -4.44 9.03 6.58
C GLU A 42 -4.27 7.52 6.70
N PHE A 43 -3.60 6.88 5.75
CA PHE A 43 -3.29 5.45 5.82
C PHE A 43 -2.45 5.12 7.06
N ILE A 44 -1.41 5.91 7.31
CA ILE A 44 -0.58 5.79 8.50
C ILE A 44 -1.39 6.03 9.78
N GLY A 45 -2.27 7.03 9.79
CA GLY A 45 -3.14 7.34 10.92
C GLY A 45 -4.05 6.16 11.27
N VAL A 46 -4.76 5.62 10.27
CA VAL A 46 -5.61 4.43 10.41
C VAL A 46 -4.78 3.23 10.86
N PHE A 47 -3.64 2.95 10.21
CA PHE A 47 -2.77 1.85 10.59
C PHE A 47 -2.30 1.95 12.04
N GLY A 48 -1.89 3.14 12.48
CA GLY A 48 -1.43 3.35 13.84
C GLY A 48 -2.53 3.21 14.89
N GLU A 49 -3.74 3.70 14.61
CA GLU A 49 -4.91 3.49 15.46
C GLU A 49 -5.22 2.01 15.65
N GLU A 50 -5.19 1.22 14.56
CA GLU A 50 -5.46 -0.22 14.64
C GLU A 50 -4.34 -1.00 15.30
N ALA A 51 -3.07 -0.64 15.04
CA ALA A 51 -1.93 -1.27 15.68
C ALA A 51 -1.98 -1.15 17.21
N ARG A 52 -2.43 0.01 17.75
CA ARG A 52 -2.60 0.20 19.20
C ARG A 52 -3.68 -0.71 19.79
N LYS A 53 -4.71 -1.07 19.01
CA LYS A 53 -5.79 -1.97 19.46
C LYS A 53 -5.34 -3.44 19.51
N MET A 54 -4.32 -3.82 18.74
CA MET A 54 -3.82 -5.19 18.66
C MET A 54 -2.91 -5.58 19.84
N GLY A 55 -2.67 -4.67 20.79
CA GLY A 55 -1.83 -4.91 21.95
C GLY A 55 -0.34 -4.87 21.61
N LYS A 56 0.45 -5.77 22.20
CA LYS A 56 1.91 -5.76 22.04
C LYS A 56 2.32 -6.49 20.76
N VAL A 57 2.71 -5.71 19.75
CA VAL A 57 3.27 -6.22 18.48
C VAL A 57 4.75 -5.85 18.41
N GLU A 58 5.62 -6.85 18.25
CA GLU A 58 7.08 -6.62 18.20
C GLU A 58 7.59 -6.33 16.78
N PHE A 59 7.00 -6.97 15.77
CA PHE A 59 7.50 -6.94 14.41
C PHE A 59 6.52 -6.28 13.44
N LEU A 60 7.05 -5.51 12.50
CA LEU A 60 6.34 -5.02 11.33
C LEU A 60 6.94 -5.68 10.09
N ALA A 61 6.16 -6.55 9.44
CA ALA A 61 6.56 -7.18 8.20
C ALA A 61 6.36 -6.26 7.00
N GLN A 62 7.34 -6.17 6.11
CA GLN A 62 7.25 -5.40 4.86
C GLN A 62 7.67 -6.25 3.66
N GLY A 63 7.03 -6.01 2.53
CA GLY A 63 7.30 -6.68 1.25
C GLY A 63 8.42 -6.02 0.45
N THR A 64 9.39 -5.37 1.09
CA THR A 64 10.54 -4.72 0.45
C THR A 64 11.27 -5.70 -0.46
N LEU A 65 11.60 -5.28 -1.68
CA LEU A 65 12.29 -6.09 -2.69
C LEU A 65 13.72 -5.61 -2.92
N TYR A 66 14.51 -6.44 -3.60
CA TYR A 66 15.91 -6.10 -3.93
C TYR A 66 16.07 -4.78 -4.71
N PRO A 67 15.22 -4.45 -5.72
CA PRO A 67 15.23 -3.13 -6.35
C PRO A 67 15.08 -1.96 -5.37
N ASP A 68 14.26 -2.10 -4.33
CA ASP A 68 14.03 -1.03 -3.34
C ASP A 68 15.28 -0.79 -2.48
N VAL A 69 16.04 -1.85 -2.20
CA VAL A 69 17.30 -1.80 -1.43
C VAL A 69 18.41 -1.10 -2.23
N ILE A 70 18.52 -1.35 -3.53
CA ILE A 70 19.55 -0.72 -4.37
C ILE A 70 19.23 0.75 -4.68
N GLU A 71 17.95 1.11 -4.85
CA GLU A 71 17.52 2.50 -5.04
C GLU A 71 17.85 3.34 -3.80
N SER A 72 17.55 2.82 -2.61
CA SER A 72 17.81 3.52 -1.34
C SER A 72 19.31 3.66 -1.01
N ARG A 73 20.16 2.74 -1.47
CA ARG A 73 21.63 2.85 -1.34
C ARG A 73 22.23 3.85 -2.33
N SER A 74 21.71 3.91 -3.56
CA SER A 74 22.21 4.79 -4.62
C SER A 74 21.90 6.27 -4.36
N ALA A 75 20.82 6.57 -3.63
CA ALA A 75 20.47 7.93 -3.19
C ALA A 75 21.50 8.57 -2.23
N LYS A 76 22.44 7.79 -1.66
CA LYS A 76 23.51 8.33 -0.81
C LYS A 76 24.69 8.94 -1.59
N GLY A 77 24.66 8.97 -2.93
CA GLY A 77 25.79 9.41 -3.76
C GLY A 77 25.49 10.35 -4.95
N GLY A 78 24.25 10.82 -5.15
CA GLY A 78 23.89 11.70 -6.28
C GLY A 78 22.82 12.74 -5.94
N PRO A 79 22.69 13.84 -6.71
CA PRO A 79 21.90 15.04 -6.35
C PRO A 79 20.38 14.87 -6.40
N SER A 80 19.86 13.63 -6.40
CA SER A 80 18.43 13.31 -6.43
C SER A 80 17.86 13.05 -5.02
N ALA A 81 18.27 13.86 -4.04
CA ALA A 81 17.92 13.68 -2.63
C ALA A 81 16.41 13.89 -2.31
N THR A 82 15.59 14.29 -3.27
CA THR A 82 14.13 14.47 -3.11
C THR A 82 13.30 13.27 -3.56
N ILE A 83 13.91 12.22 -4.11
CA ILE A 83 13.18 11.05 -4.61
C ILE A 83 13.30 9.88 -3.62
N LYS A 84 12.17 9.63 -2.93
CA LYS A 84 11.87 8.52 -2.01
C LYS A 84 12.62 8.51 -0.67
N SER A 85 12.17 9.34 0.27
CA SER A 85 12.60 9.32 1.68
C SER A 85 11.86 8.27 2.56
N HIS A 86 11.08 7.35 1.99
CA HIS A 86 10.10 6.57 2.77
C HIS A 86 10.07 5.08 2.40
N HIS A 87 11.17 4.38 2.63
CA HIS A 87 11.17 2.94 2.87
C HIS A 87 12.21 2.74 3.97
N ASN A 88 11.81 2.72 5.25
CA ASN A 88 11.38 1.48 5.86
C ASN A 88 10.54 1.66 7.13
N VAL A 89 10.42 2.86 7.71
CA VAL A 89 9.43 3.21 8.76
C VAL A 89 9.01 4.67 8.61
N GLY A 90 9.12 5.21 7.39
CA GLY A 90 8.80 6.60 7.14
C GLY A 90 7.32 6.86 7.41
N GLY A 91 7.02 7.73 8.36
CA GLY A 91 5.68 8.22 8.62
C GLY A 91 4.93 7.54 9.76
N LEU A 92 5.36 6.39 10.31
CA LEU A 92 4.67 5.83 11.47
C LEU A 92 4.66 6.82 12.66
N PRO A 93 3.57 6.87 13.44
CA PRO A 93 3.52 7.64 14.68
C PRO A 93 4.75 7.35 15.56
N SER A 94 5.31 8.39 16.19
CA SER A 94 6.56 8.28 16.95
C SER A 94 6.48 7.36 18.17
N ASP A 95 5.27 7.08 18.64
CA ASP A 95 4.97 6.16 19.74
C ASP A 95 4.90 4.69 19.32
N LEU A 96 4.93 4.39 18.01
CA LEU A 96 4.95 3.01 17.51
C LEU A 96 6.37 2.55 17.22
N HIS A 97 6.84 1.59 18.02
CA HIS A 97 8.16 1.00 17.89
C HIS A 97 8.05 -0.46 17.42
N PHE A 98 8.40 -0.70 16.16
CA PHE A 98 8.46 -2.04 15.57
C PHE A 98 9.86 -2.40 15.12
N LYS A 99 10.22 -3.68 15.25
CA LYS A 99 11.36 -4.26 14.53
C LYS A 99 10.89 -4.65 13.12
N LEU A 100 11.64 -4.25 12.11
CA LEU A 100 11.29 -4.59 10.74
C LEU A 100 11.63 -6.04 10.40
N LEU A 101 10.72 -6.69 9.67
CA LEU A 101 10.90 -8.00 9.09
C LEU A 101 10.69 -7.93 7.58
N GLU A 102 11.77 -8.02 6.81
CA GLU A 102 11.77 -7.82 5.35
C GLU A 102 12.26 -9.09 4.64
N PRO A 103 11.44 -10.16 4.57
CA PRO A 103 11.89 -11.47 4.09
C PRO A 103 12.14 -11.54 2.57
N LEU A 104 11.66 -10.56 1.80
CA LEU A 104 11.74 -10.54 0.34
C LEU A 104 12.82 -9.59 -0.19
N LYS A 105 13.61 -8.97 0.70
CA LYS A 105 14.55 -7.89 0.36
C LYS A 105 15.68 -8.29 -0.59
N ASP A 106 15.92 -9.59 -0.72
CA ASP A 106 16.97 -10.16 -1.58
C ASP A 106 16.40 -10.73 -2.89
N LEU A 107 15.11 -10.51 -3.17
CA LEU A 107 14.40 -11.06 -4.33
C LEU A 107 13.93 -9.96 -5.31
N PHE A 108 13.92 -10.30 -6.59
CA PHE A 108 13.23 -9.54 -7.64
C PHE A 108 11.74 -9.91 -7.73
N LYS A 109 10.97 -9.09 -8.47
CA LYS A 109 9.50 -9.21 -8.51
C LYS A 109 9.01 -10.51 -9.15
N ASP A 110 9.72 -10.98 -10.17
CA ASP A 110 9.50 -12.25 -10.84
C ASP A 110 9.80 -13.45 -9.92
N GLU A 111 10.89 -13.41 -9.16
CA GLU A 111 11.21 -14.43 -8.15
C GLU A 111 10.13 -14.51 -7.06
N VAL A 112 9.64 -13.35 -6.59
CA VAL A 112 8.51 -13.31 -5.63
C VAL A 112 7.23 -13.90 -6.25
N ARG A 113 6.98 -13.74 -7.56
CA ARG A 113 5.83 -14.39 -8.23
C ARG A 113 5.98 -15.91 -8.25
N ILE A 114 7.18 -16.43 -8.49
CA ILE A 114 7.47 -17.87 -8.44
C ILE A 114 7.24 -18.40 -7.03
N LEU A 115 7.80 -17.74 -6.01
CA LEU A 115 7.60 -18.10 -4.60
C LEU A 115 6.11 -18.10 -4.24
N ALA A 116 5.37 -17.05 -4.61
CA ALA A 116 3.95 -16.94 -4.34
C ALA A 116 3.12 -18.05 -5.01
N LYS A 117 3.49 -18.47 -6.24
CA LYS A 117 2.87 -19.63 -6.90
C LYS A 117 3.10 -20.93 -6.12
N GLN A 118 4.33 -21.15 -5.63
CA GLN A 118 4.65 -22.33 -4.81
C GLN A 118 3.92 -22.32 -3.46
N LEU A 119 3.68 -21.12 -2.90
CA LEU A 119 2.88 -20.94 -1.69
C LEU A 119 1.36 -21.08 -1.94
N GLY A 120 0.92 -21.31 -3.18
CA GLY A 120 -0.49 -21.54 -3.52
C GLY A 120 -1.31 -20.28 -3.78
N LEU A 121 -0.70 -19.11 -4.01
CA LEU A 121 -1.47 -17.92 -4.35
C LEU A 121 -2.20 -18.11 -5.70
N PRO A 122 -3.50 -17.78 -5.79
CA PRO A 122 -4.26 -17.90 -7.04
C PRO A 122 -3.64 -17.11 -8.18
N GLU A 123 -3.65 -17.66 -9.40
CA GLU A 123 -3.10 -16.99 -10.59
C GLU A 123 -3.73 -15.61 -10.85
N LYS A 124 -5.02 -15.45 -10.54
CA LYS A 124 -5.71 -14.15 -10.63
C LYS A 124 -5.07 -13.05 -9.76
N ILE A 125 -4.47 -13.40 -8.62
CA ILE A 125 -3.74 -12.45 -7.77
C ILE A 125 -2.32 -12.25 -8.31
N LEU A 126 -1.66 -13.34 -8.71
CA LEU A 126 -0.30 -13.28 -9.26
C LEU A 126 -0.25 -12.40 -10.50
N ASN A 127 -1.13 -12.61 -11.47
CA ASN A 127 -1.09 -11.95 -12.78
C ASN A 127 -1.74 -10.56 -12.79
N ARG A 128 -2.21 -10.07 -11.63
CA ARG A 128 -2.81 -8.74 -11.54
C ARG A 128 -1.76 -7.66 -11.84
N GLN A 129 -2.19 -6.64 -12.59
CA GLN A 129 -1.37 -5.47 -12.87
C GLN A 129 -1.08 -4.68 -11.57
N PRO A 130 0.07 -4.00 -11.49
CA PRO A 130 0.37 -3.12 -10.36
C PRO A 130 -0.73 -2.07 -10.16
N PHE A 131 -1.07 -1.83 -8.89
CA PHE A 131 -2.06 -0.82 -8.51
C PHE A 131 -1.40 0.18 -7.54
N PRO A 132 -1.52 1.49 -7.77
CA PRO A 132 -0.81 2.49 -6.97
C PRO A 132 -1.38 2.56 -5.55
N GLY A 133 -0.54 2.92 -4.56
CA GLY A 133 -0.95 3.08 -3.16
C GLY A 133 -2.14 4.03 -2.97
N PRO A 134 -2.13 5.25 -3.57
CA PRO A 134 -3.28 6.16 -3.59
C PRO A 134 -4.51 5.66 -4.38
N GLY A 135 -4.43 4.49 -5.01
CA GLY A 135 -5.49 3.85 -5.75
C GLY A 135 -6.11 4.71 -6.86
N LEU A 136 -7.43 4.74 -6.90
CA LEU A 136 -8.18 5.46 -7.94
C LEU A 136 -8.10 7.00 -7.79
N ALA A 137 -7.72 7.52 -6.61
CA ALA A 137 -7.70 8.96 -6.35
C ALA A 137 -6.74 9.72 -7.27
N VAL A 138 -5.61 9.09 -7.64
CA VAL A 138 -4.63 9.65 -8.59
C VAL A 138 -4.98 9.40 -10.05
N ARG A 139 -6.00 8.59 -10.33
CA ARG A 139 -6.55 8.37 -11.67
C ARG A 139 -7.72 9.31 -11.99
N ILE A 140 -8.25 10.02 -10.99
CA ILE A 140 -9.28 11.06 -11.15
C ILE A 140 -8.60 12.41 -11.29
N MET A 141 -8.81 13.07 -12.42
CA MET A 141 -8.39 14.47 -12.61
C MET A 141 -9.34 15.41 -11.84
N GLY A 142 -8.77 16.29 -11.01
CA GLY A 142 -9.55 17.16 -10.13
C GLY A 142 -10.09 16.44 -8.89
N GLU A 143 -11.13 16.98 -8.25
CA GLU A 143 -11.65 16.46 -6.98
C GLU A 143 -12.11 14.99 -7.06
N VAL A 144 -11.83 14.24 -5.98
CA VAL A 144 -12.27 12.86 -5.79
C VAL A 144 -13.63 12.84 -5.10
N THR A 145 -14.67 12.43 -5.83
CA THR A 145 -16.04 12.34 -5.31
C THR A 145 -16.60 10.94 -5.49
N ARG A 146 -17.62 10.57 -4.70
CA ARG A 146 -18.30 9.27 -4.81
C ARG A 146 -18.78 8.96 -6.23
N PRO A 147 -19.49 9.89 -6.93
CA PRO A 147 -19.95 9.60 -8.29
C PRO A 147 -18.79 9.36 -9.27
N ARG A 148 -17.70 10.14 -9.17
CA ARG A 148 -16.52 9.97 -10.03
C ARG A 148 -15.82 8.64 -9.76
N LEU A 149 -15.71 8.24 -8.50
CA LEU A 149 -15.15 6.94 -8.13
C LEU A 149 -16.02 5.79 -8.64
N GLN A 150 -17.35 5.91 -8.57
CA GLN A 150 -18.25 4.89 -9.07
C GLN A 150 -18.05 4.67 -10.58
N ILE A 151 -18.12 5.75 -11.37
CA ILE A 151 -17.91 5.69 -12.83
C ILE A 151 -16.55 5.06 -13.16
N LEU A 152 -15.50 5.50 -12.46
CA LEU A 152 -14.15 4.97 -12.71
C LEU A 152 -14.02 3.49 -12.33
N ARG A 153 -14.67 3.03 -11.25
CA ARG A 153 -14.66 1.60 -10.87
C ARG A 153 -15.36 0.75 -11.93
N GLU A 154 -16.51 1.21 -12.44
CA GLU A 154 -17.25 0.51 -13.50
C GLU A 154 -16.40 0.41 -14.78
N ALA A 155 -15.75 1.51 -15.17
CA ALA A 155 -14.84 1.51 -16.32
C ALA A 155 -13.60 0.61 -16.10
N ASP A 156 -12.97 0.66 -14.92
CA ASP A 156 -11.78 -0.14 -14.58
C ASP A 156 -12.10 -1.65 -14.61
N ILE A 157 -13.30 -2.06 -14.20
CA ILE A 157 -13.74 -3.46 -14.28
C ILE A 157 -13.78 -3.95 -15.74
N ILE A 158 -14.25 -3.12 -16.67
CA ILE A 158 -14.34 -3.49 -18.10
C ILE A 158 -12.95 -3.56 -18.73
N VAL A 159 -12.07 -2.62 -18.40
CA VAL A 159 -10.71 -2.54 -18.99
C VAL A 159 -9.76 -3.58 -18.38
N ALA A 160 -9.96 -3.94 -17.12
CA ALA A 160 -9.14 -4.93 -16.40
C ALA A 160 -9.68 -6.37 -16.50
N ALA A 161 -10.87 -6.56 -17.09
CA ALA A 161 -11.40 -7.87 -17.46
C ALA A 161 -10.66 -8.43 -18.68
#